data_AF-A0AAW0DEC4-F1
#
_entry.id   AF-A0AAW0DEC4-F1
#
_cell.length_a   1.000
_cell.length_b   1.000
_cell.length_c   1.000
_cell.angle_alpha   90.00
_cell.angle_beta   90.00
_cell.angle_gamma   90.00
#
_symmetry.space_group_name_H-M   'P 1'
#
loop_
_entity.id
_entity.type
_entity.pdbx_description
1 polymer ?
#
loop_
_entity_poly.entity_id
_entity_poly.type
_entity_poly.pdbx_seq_one_letter_code
_entity_poly.pdbx_strand_id
1 'polypeptide(L)'
;MPPSEQRLPLNHDVLDCIMASSPDFDTLHSSLLISKIFFSAFQTRPKGITWDVAHSVVGSALPQALRVLRYPYGDNTPESEPLAMAAASPESSIPESITAQEKHALTENSKMIQTLEDIYSFTNKDRTSKTSVLTDLETLRFKRAMYRFSLYSKIFPSTAYIQFPFDDLLPHRLLKQRMAILDVYPTEELLELSSVVEFVRSMLDVAKKYTGDDLNEFLLSTGPSGALMVWKYWNYYVLEDRVDLEFVEEEVIPPGMVDYFSTPLQKVLEELNGENDCCSQCGAPDGLGLYCEANWHRFPSRLRYLLRVNLCSNTTISHSFFEKALKLECSAELNALYGDLFTLRNDTTPAFDAWERSASYCQRCLYRFFDEHIWIWFLNERVNEGWTPPENCPDGFDCRLQGKDRAHEEEKNHLCFPVNYVLSSN
;
A
#
# COMPACT_ATOMS: atom_id res chain seq x y z
N MET A 1 30.14 -54.56 3.39
CA MET A 1 30.78 -53.36 2.82
C MET A 1 30.10 -52.16 3.45
N PRO A 2 30.83 -51.24 4.11
CA PRO A 2 30.24 -49.98 4.53
C PRO A 2 29.73 -49.25 3.27
N PRO A 3 28.58 -48.56 3.33
CA PRO A 3 28.11 -47.76 2.21
C PRO A 3 29.23 -46.78 1.86
N SER A 4 29.72 -46.85 0.62
CA SER A 4 30.69 -45.88 0.12
C SER A 4 30.04 -44.52 0.23
N GLU A 5 30.52 -43.69 1.16
CA GLU A 5 30.10 -42.29 1.27
C GLU A 5 30.22 -41.67 -0.12
N GLN A 6 29.08 -41.34 -0.73
CA GLN A 6 29.04 -40.50 -1.93
C GLN A 6 29.53 -39.11 -1.54
N ARG A 7 30.86 -38.96 -1.50
CA ARG A 7 31.50 -37.66 -1.42
C ARG A 7 31.35 -37.03 -2.80
N LEU A 8 30.43 -36.09 -2.93
CA LEU A 8 30.53 -35.07 -3.97
C LEU A 8 31.90 -34.41 -3.79
N PRO A 9 32.85 -34.55 -4.74
CA PRO A 9 34.19 -33.96 -4.61
C PRO A 9 34.13 -32.47 -4.93
N LEU A 10 33.24 -31.74 -4.26
CA LEU A 10 33.11 -30.30 -4.39
C LEU A 10 34.08 -29.63 -3.41
N ASN A 11 34.84 -28.66 -3.91
CA ASN A 11 35.66 -27.80 -3.08
C ASN A 11 34.76 -27.03 -2.09
N HIS A 12 35.22 -26.83 -0.85
CA HIS A 12 34.57 -25.99 0.15
C HIS A 12 34.19 -24.60 -0.39
N ASP A 13 35.03 -24.00 -1.24
CA ASP A 13 34.73 -22.70 -1.86
C ASP A 13 33.44 -22.72 -2.71
N VAL A 14 33.17 -23.83 -3.40
CA VAL A 14 31.96 -24.00 -4.22
C VAL A 14 30.74 -24.17 -3.32
N LEU A 15 30.87 -24.92 -2.22
CA LEU A 15 29.78 -25.07 -1.24
C LEU A 15 29.46 -23.74 -0.55
N ASP A 16 30.49 -22.95 -0.22
CA ASP A 16 30.33 -21.60 0.33
C ASP A 16 29.59 -20.69 -0.64
N CYS A 17 29.95 -20.69 -1.93
CA CYS A 17 29.23 -19.93 -2.95
C CYS A 17 27.76 -20.37 -3.10
N ILE A 18 27.48 -21.68 -3.08
CA ILE A 18 26.11 -22.20 -3.16
C ILE A 18 25.29 -21.73 -1.96
N MET A 19 25.81 -21.86 -0.74
CA MET A 19 25.11 -21.44 0.47
C MET A 19 24.93 -19.93 0.55
N ALA A 20 25.95 -19.15 0.18
CA ALA A 20 25.90 -17.69 0.14
C ALA A 20 24.88 -17.17 -0.89
N SER A 21 24.63 -17.94 -1.96
CA SER A 21 23.62 -17.63 -2.98
C SER A 21 22.21 -18.07 -2.60
N SER A 22 21.97 -18.53 -1.37
CA SER A 22 20.61 -18.87 -0.93
C SER A 22 19.72 -17.63 -0.97
N PRO A 23 18.49 -17.72 -1.51
CA PRO A 23 17.59 -16.58 -1.62
C PRO A 23 17.10 -16.07 -0.27
N ASP A 24 17.00 -16.95 0.73
CA ASP A 24 16.53 -16.63 2.07
C ASP A 24 17.15 -17.55 3.15
N PHE A 25 16.90 -17.21 4.41
CA PHE A 25 17.40 -17.97 5.56
C PHE A 25 16.76 -19.37 5.69
N ASP A 26 15.54 -19.57 5.20
CA ASP A 26 14.83 -20.85 5.30
C ASP A 26 15.40 -21.88 4.32
N THR A 27 15.76 -21.43 3.11
CA THR A 27 16.46 -22.20 2.08
C THR A 27 17.86 -22.57 2.56
N LEU A 28 18.60 -21.62 3.16
CA LEU A 28 19.88 -21.91 3.79
C LEU A 28 19.70 -22.97 4.88
N HIS A 29 18.75 -22.77 5.81
CA HIS A 29 18.53 -23.69 6.93
C HIS A 29 18.19 -25.11 6.45
N SER A 30 17.30 -25.23 5.48
CA SER A 30 16.92 -26.51 4.88
C SER A 30 18.12 -27.19 4.21
N SER A 31 18.96 -26.44 3.51
CA SER A 31 20.21 -26.96 2.91
C SER A 31 21.17 -27.52 3.96
N LEU A 32 21.30 -26.84 5.11
CA LEU A 32 22.12 -27.29 6.24
C LEU A 32 21.57 -28.56 6.90
N LEU A 33 20.24 -28.73 6.95
CA LEU A 33 19.60 -29.92 7.53
C LEU A 33 19.70 -31.15 6.61
N ILE A 34 19.73 -30.96 5.29
CA ILE A 34 19.73 -32.05 4.31
C ILE A 34 21.12 -32.69 4.19
N SER A 35 22.21 -31.95 4.36
CA SER A 35 23.57 -32.44 4.09
C SER A 35 24.60 -32.06 5.16
N LYS A 36 25.25 -33.08 5.73
CA LYS A 36 26.40 -32.91 6.64
C LYS A 36 27.57 -32.18 5.97
N ILE A 37 27.73 -32.33 4.65
CA ILE A 37 28.78 -31.65 3.89
C ILE A 37 28.52 -30.13 3.87
N PHE A 38 27.27 -29.72 3.62
CA PHE A 38 26.86 -28.32 3.69
C PHE A 38 27.01 -27.77 5.10
N PHE A 39 26.56 -28.51 6.11
CA PHE A 39 26.72 -28.10 7.51
C PHE A 39 28.20 -27.93 7.89
N SER A 40 29.08 -28.85 7.49
CA SER A 40 30.51 -28.76 7.76
C SER A 40 31.17 -27.58 7.05
N ALA A 41 30.80 -27.29 5.80
CA ALA A 41 31.27 -26.09 5.09
C ALA A 41 30.72 -24.81 5.75
N PHE A 42 29.46 -24.78 6.17
CA PHE A 42 28.91 -23.63 6.86
C PHE A 42 29.64 -23.31 8.16
N GLN A 43 30.08 -24.33 8.91
CA GLN A 43 30.85 -24.15 10.14
C GLN A 43 32.20 -23.45 9.92
N THR A 44 32.78 -23.46 8.71
CA THR A 44 34.03 -22.74 8.44
C THR A 44 33.83 -21.23 8.27
N ARG A 45 32.68 -20.79 7.76
CA ARG A 45 32.38 -19.36 7.54
C ARG A 45 30.91 -18.99 7.84
N PRO A 46 30.39 -19.26 9.05
CA PRO A 46 28.96 -19.10 9.33
C PRO A 46 28.51 -17.63 9.26
N LYS A 47 29.37 -16.69 9.70
CA LYS A 47 29.10 -15.26 9.67
C LYS A 47 29.03 -14.71 8.25
N GLY A 48 29.99 -15.08 7.41
CA GLY A 48 30.04 -14.62 6.02
C GLY A 48 28.85 -15.11 5.21
N ILE A 49 28.56 -16.42 5.26
CA ILE A 49 27.40 -17.00 4.57
C ILE A 49 26.09 -16.38 5.09
N THR A 50 25.95 -16.21 6.41
CA THR A 50 24.75 -15.56 6.97
C THR A 50 24.60 -14.12 6.49
N TRP A 51 25.70 -13.38 6.37
CA TRP A 51 25.70 -12.01 5.88
C TRP A 51 25.35 -11.94 4.39
N ASP A 52 25.92 -12.83 3.58
CA ASP A 52 25.66 -12.92 2.15
C ASP A 52 24.17 -13.24 1.90
N VAL A 53 23.59 -14.18 2.66
CA VAL A 53 22.14 -14.47 2.60
C VAL A 53 21.30 -13.29 3.10
N ALA A 54 21.72 -12.58 4.14
CA ALA A 54 21.03 -11.37 4.59
C ALA A 54 21.02 -10.27 3.51
N HIS A 55 22.12 -10.15 2.75
CA HIS A 55 22.21 -9.25 1.61
C HIS A 55 21.32 -9.72 0.45
N SER A 56 21.16 -11.02 0.22
CA SER A 56 20.16 -11.53 -0.75
C SER A 56 18.73 -11.20 -0.35
N VAL A 57 18.41 -11.26 0.96
CA VAL A 57 17.06 -10.96 1.48
C VAL A 57 16.72 -9.48 1.40
N VAL A 58 17.64 -8.58 1.79
CA VAL A 58 17.37 -7.14 1.93
C VAL A 58 17.91 -6.31 0.76
N GLY A 59 18.96 -6.79 0.11
CA GLY A 59 19.77 -6.03 -0.83
C GLY A 59 20.82 -5.15 -0.12
N SER A 60 21.31 -4.15 -0.85
CA SER A 60 22.37 -3.26 -0.35
C SER A 60 21.94 -2.30 0.76
N ALA A 61 20.64 -2.29 1.12
CA ALA A 61 20.10 -1.56 2.28
C ALA A 61 20.16 -2.35 3.61
N LEU A 62 20.89 -3.48 3.64
CA LEU A 62 21.04 -4.32 4.84
C LEU A 62 21.53 -3.56 6.09
N PRO A 63 22.52 -2.64 6.02
CA PRO A 63 22.94 -1.88 7.20
C PRO A 63 21.80 -1.09 7.85
N GLN A 64 20.94 -0.45 7.04
CA GLN A 64 19.80 0.32 7.53
C GLN A 64 18.72 -0.60 8.11
N ALA A 65 18.47 -1.75 7.49
CA ALA A 65 17.52 -2.74 8.00
C ALA A 65 17.93 -3.29 9.38
N LEU A 66 19.21 -3.68 9.53
CA LEU A 66 19.74 -4.15 10.82
C LEU A 66 19.67 -3.05 11.88
N ARG A 67 19.92 -1.80 11.51
CA ARG A 67 19.81 -0.66 12.42
C ARG A 67 18.39 -0.48 12.97
N VAL A 68 17.37 -0.63 12.13
CA VAL A 68 15.96 -0.62 12.57
C VAL A 68 15.69 -1.73 13.60
N LEU A 69 16.28 -2.91 13.41
CA LEU A 69 16.07 -4.07 14.30
C LEU A 69 16.82 -3.95 15.62
N ARG A 70 18.05 -3.42 15.58
CA ARG A 70 18.92 -3.28 16.74
C ARG A 70 18.62 -2.05 17.59
N TYR A 71 17.79 -1.13 17.09
CA TYR A 71 17.34 0.00 17.89
C TYR A 71 16.53 -0.50 19.11
N PRO A 72 16.96 -0.17 20.34
CA PRO A 72 16.31 -0.67 21.55
C PRO A 72 14.87 -0.15 21.63
N TYR A 73 13.91 -1.06 21.65
CA TYR A 73 12.50 -0.73 21.80
C TYR A 73 12.19 -0.51 23.28
N GLY A 74 11.73 0.68 23.66
CA GLY A 74 11.08 0.91 24.96
C GLY A 74 11.89 1.51 26.12
N ASP A 75 13.21 1.70 26.00
CA ASP A 75 14.02 2.31 27.09
C ASP A 75 14.28 3.81 26.92
N ASN A 76 13.86 4.40 25.79
CA ASN A 76 14.04 5.82 25.56
C ASN A 76 12.91 6.60 26.23
N THR A 77 13.16 7.06 27.45
CA THR A 77 12.40 8.18 27.98
C THR A 77 12.66 9.41 27.08
N PRO A 78 11.69 10.33 26.93
CA PRO A 78 11.89 11.60 26.21
C PRO A 78 13.03 12.47 26.76
N GLU A 79 13.61 12.07 27.89
CA GLU A 79 14.75 12.69 28.54
C GLU A 79 16.10 12.28 27.93
N SER A 80 16.12 11.29 27.03
CA SER A 80 17.33 10.89 26.31
C SER A 80 17.92 12.08 25.52
N GLU A 81 19.22 12.33 25.69
CA GLU A 81 19.89 13.46 25.05
C GLU A 81 19.86 13.32 23.52
N PRO A 82 19.51 14.40 22.77
CA PRO A 82 19.50 14.40 21.30
C PRO A 82 20.79 13.87 20.67
N LEU A 83 21.94 14.14 21.30
CA LEU A 83 23.26 13.71 20.85
C LEU A 83 23.47 12.19 21.02
N ALA A 84 22.88 11.56 22.04
CA ALA A 84 22.93 10.10 22.20
C ALA A 84 22.11 9.39 21.10
N MET A 85 20.98 9.98 20.71
CA MET A 85 20.13 9.48 19.62
C MET A 85 20.81 9.67 18.25
N ALA A 86 21.46 10.82 18.02
CA ALA A 86 22.27 11.07 16.84
C ALA A 86 23.53 10.19 16.80
N ALA A 87 24.16 9.90 17.94
CA ALA A 87 25.32 8.99 18.02
C ALA A 87 24.96 7.52 17.77
N ALA A 88 23.69 7.12 17.95
CA ALA A 88 23.18 5.85 17.45
C ALA A 88 23.03 5.82 15.91
N SER A 89 23.50 6.87 15.20
CA SER A 89 23.27 7.08 13.76
C SER A 89 24.37 6.78 12.75
N PRO A 90 25.67 6.58 13.06
CA PRO A 90 26.56 6.08 12.03
C PRO A 90 26.17 4.64 11.65
N GLU A 91 26.09 4.38 10.35
CA GLU A 91 25.97 3.03 9.80
C GLU A 91 27.25 2.27 10.16
N SER A 92 27.21 1.53 11.28
CA SER A 92 28.37 0.78 11.77
C SER A 92 28.85 -0.20 10.70
N SER A 93 30.14 -0.11 10.39
CA SER A 93 30.80 -0.87 9.32
C SER A 93 31.21 -2.29 9.73
N ILE A 94 30.84 -2.77 10.93
CA ILE A 94 31.29 -4.08 11.41
C ILE A 94 30.13 -5.09 11.44
N PRO A 95 30.24 -6.21 10.72
CA PRO A 95 29.25 -7.27 10.77
C PRO A 95 29.34 -8.00 12.11
N GLU A 96 28.57 -7.52 13.09
CA GLU A 96 28.18 -8.35 14.23
C GLU A 96 27.36 -9.55 13.72
N SER A 97 27.40 -10.66 14.47
CA SER A 97 26.61 -11.84 14.12
C SER A 97 25.12 -11.52 14.10
N ILE A 98 24.44 -11.88 13.01
CA ILE A 98 22.98 -11.78 12.90
C ILE A 98 22.35 -12.94 13.69
N THR A 99 21.62 -12.59 14.73
CA THR A 99 20.89 -13.52 15.61
C THR A 99 19.72 -14.19 14.88
N ALA A 100 19.20 -15.30 15.40
CA ALA A 100 18.05 -15.98 14.80
C ALA A 100 16.80 -15.09 14.75
N GLN A 101 16.59 -14.27 15.78
CA GLN A 101 15.47 -13.32 15.83
C GLN A 101 15.62 -12.23 14.75
N GLU A 102 16.82 -11.68 14.58
CA GLU A 102 17.08 -10.72 13.51
C GLU A 102 16.87 -11.34 12.12
N LYS A 103 17.29 -12.59 11.88
CA LYS A 103 17.05 -13.27 10.60
C LYS A 103 15.57 -13.30 10.25
N HIS A 104 14.73 -13.72 11.19
CA HIS A 104 13.29 -13.75 11.00
C HIS A 104 12.71 -12.35 10.76
N ALA A 105 13.11 -11.37 11.58
CA ALA A 105 12.62 -10.00 11.44
C ALA A 105 13.11 -9.31 10.16
N LEU A 106 14.31 -9.62 9.65
CA LEU A 106 14.80 -9.14 8.35
C LEU A 106 13.95 -9.69 7.21
N THR A 107 13.60 -10.99 7.23
CA THR A 107 12.73 -11.60 6.23
C THR A 107 11.35 -10.91 6.20
N GLU A 108 10.72 -10.73 7.36
CA GLU A 108 9.39 -10.11 7.44
C GLU A 108 9.42 -8.63 7.04
N ASN A 109 10.42 -7.87 7.52
CA ASN A 109 10.59 -6.48 7.12
C ASN A 109 10.90 -6.36 5.62
N SER A 110 11.72 -7.23 5.04
CA SER A 110 12.02 -7.18 3.60
C SER A 110 10.77 -7.40 2.75
N LYS A 111 9.91 -8.38 3.10
CA LYS A 111 8.63 -8.59 2.41
C LYS A 111 7.72 -7.37 2.46
N MET A 112 7.63 -6.72 3.63
CA MET A 112 6.84 -5.49 3.80
C MET A 112 7.39 -4.36 2.93
N ILE A 113 8.71 -4.13 2.97
CA ILE A 113 9.36 -3.07 2.19
C ILE A 113 9.26 -3.34 0.69
N GLN A 114 9.39 -4.61 0.26
CA GLN A 114 9.18 -4.99 -1.13
C GLN A 114 7.74 -4.72 -1.58
N THR A 115 6.75 -5.01 -0.74
CA THR A 115 5.35 -4.68 -1.04
C THR A 115 5.16 -3.17 -1.21
N LEU A 116 5.78 -2.37 -0.33
CA LEU A 116 5.73 -0.91 -0.44
C LEU A 116 6.49 -0.40 -1.68
N GLU A 117 7.57 -1.06 -2.07
CA GLU A 117 8.30 -0.74 -3.30
C GLU A 117 7.47 -1.04 -4.54
N ASP A 118 6.79 -2.19 -4.57
CA ASP A 118 5.87 -2.55 -5.64
C ASP A 118 4.77 -1.49 -5.78
N ILE A 119 4.18 -1.06 -4.65
CA ILE A 119 3.20 0.04 -4.62
C ILE A 119 3.84 1.36 -5.08
N TYR A 120 5.04 1.70 -4.60
CA TYR A 120 5.74 2.94 -4.96
C TYR A 120 6.03 3.00 -6.46
N SER A 121 6.68 1.97 -7.00
CA SER A 121 6.97 1.82 -8.42
C SER A 121 5.70 1.91 -9.24
N PHE A 122 4.65 1.19 -8.81
CA PHE A 122 3.38 1.21 -9.50
C PHE A 122 2.71 2.58 -9.51
N THR A 123 2.78 3.30 -8.39
CA THR A 123 2.08 4.59 -8.23
C THR A 123 2.86 5.77 -8.80
N ASN A 124 4.20 5.69 -8.82
CA ASN A 124 5.06 6.80 -9.15
C ASN A 124 5.97 6.58 -10.36
N LYS A 125 6.21 5.33 -10.80
CA LYS A 125 7.11 5.02 -11.93
C LYS A 125 6.36 4.44 -13.12
N ASP A 126 5.57 3.38 -12.91
CA ASP A 126 4.90 2.62 -13.96
C ASP A 126 3.59 2.03 -13.47
N ARG A 127 2.47 2.63 -13.87
CA ARG A 127 1.12 2.20 -13.48
C ARG A 127 0.67 0.88 -14.11
N THR A 128 1.43 0.31 -15.04
CA THR A 128 1.04 -0.91 -15.77
C THR A 128 1.61 -2.18 -15.15
N SER A 129 2.69 -2.07 -14.36
CA SER A 129 3.33 -3.19 -13.68
C SER A 129 2.82 -3.34 -12.23
N LYS A 130 2.49 -4.57 -11.83
CA LYS A 130 2.10 -4.89 -10.44
C LYS A 130 3.29 -5.11 -9.51
N THR A 131 4.48 -5.29 -10.08
CA THR A 131 5.74 -5.46 -9.34
C THR A 131 6.66 -4.28 -9.63
N SER A 132 7.61 -4.03 -8.73
CA SER A 132 8.63 -3.01 -8.91
C SER A 132 9.34 -3.13 -10.27
N VAL A 133 9.43 -2.01 -10.97
CA VAL A 133 10.27 -1.80 -12.16
C VAL A 133 11.33 -0.73 -11.89
N LEU A 134 11.60 -0.46 -10.61
CA LEU A 134 12.71 0.38 -10.20
C LEU A 134 14.02 -0.24 -10.70
N THR A 135 14.97 0.61 -11.09
CA THR A 135 16.35 0.18 -11.32
C THR A 135 17.03 -0.21 -10.00
N ASP A 136 18.13 -0.95 -10.05
CA ASP A 136 18.88 -1.35 -8.84
C ASP A 136 19.24 -0.16 -7.93
N LEU A 137 19.59 0.98 -8.55
CA LEU A 137 19.91 2.20 -7.82
C LEU A 137 18.66 2.84 -7.19
N GLU A 138 17.54 2.91 -7.92
CA GLU A 138 16.26 3.40 -7.39
C GLU A 138 15.74 2.52 -6.25
N THR A 139 15.82 1.19 -6.38
CA THR A 139 15.51 0.22 -5.32
C THR A 139 16.39 0.45 -4.09
N LEU A 140 17.70 0.64 -4.26
CA LEU A 140 18.59 0.96 -3.13
C LEU A 140 18.17 2.25 -2.42
N ARG A 141 17.97 3.35 -3.17
CA ARG A 141 17.54 4.65 -2.63
C ARG A 141 16.21 4.51 -1.87
N PHE A 142 15.23 3.85 -2.47
CA PHE A 142 13.92 3.60 -1.88
C PHE A 142 14.01 2.78 -0.59
N LYS A 143 14.65 1.60 -0.62
CA LYS A 143 14.76 0.72 0.55
C LYS A 143 15.51 1.41 1.69
N ARG A 144 16.62 2.09 1.37
CA ARG A 144 17.41 2.87 2.34
C ARG A 144 16.57 3.95 3.02
N ALA A 145 15.87 4.77 2.24
CA ALA A 145 14.96 5.79 2.75
C ALA A 145 13.84 5.21 3.61
N MET A 146 13.23 4.10 3.18
CA MET A 146 12.13 3.45 3.89
C MET A 146 12.57 2.83 5.24
N TYR A 147 13.77 2.23 5.32
CA TYR A 147 14.32 1.78 6.59
C TYR A 147 14.67 2.95 7.51
N ARG A 148 15.17 4.07 6.99
CA ARG A 148 15.42 5.28 7.79
C ARG A 148 14.13 5.90 8.30
N PHE A 149 13.08 5.92 7.49
CA PHE A 149 11.74 6.31 7.93
C PHE A 149 11.22 5.36 9.02
N SER A 150 11.38 4.04 8.85
CA SER A 150 11.02 3.05 9.88
C SER A 150 11.74 3.32 11.21
N LEU A 151 13.04 3.63 11.15
CA LEU A 151 13.83 3.97 12.33
C LEU A 151 13.33 5.28 12.95
N TYR A 152 13.08 6.31 12.15
CA TYR A 152 12.54 7.59 12.63
C TYR A 152 11.21 7.40 13.37
N SER A 153 10.28 6.61 12.80
CA SER A 153 9.00 6.27 13.45
C SER A 153 9.18 5.49 14.75
N LYS A 154 10.18 4.61 14.85
CA LYS A 154 10.52 3.92 16.11
C LYS A 154 11.10 4.85 17.16
N ILE A 155 11.86 5.86 16.72
CA ILE A 155 12.46 6.86 17.59
C ILE A 155 11.39 7.81 18.13
N PHE A 156 10.42 8.17 17.29
CA PHE A 156 9.35 9.12 17.58
C PHE A 156 7.97 8.47 17.43
N PRO A 157 7.64 7.44 18.24
CA PRO A 157 6.36 6.77 18.13
C PRO A 157 5.23 7.68 18.62
N SER A 158 4.05 7.62 17.99
CA SER A 158 2.88 8.42 18.41
C SER A 158 2.49 8.20 19.86
N THR A 159 2.61 6.98 20.35
CA THR A 159 2.23 6.60 21.72
C THR A 159 3.04 7.34 22.78
N ALA A 160 4.25 7.81 22.43
CA ALA A 160 5.04 8.65 23.31
C ALA A 160 4.47 10.06 23.49
N TYR A 161 3.50 10.51 22.68
CA TYR A 161 2.86 11.82 22.86
C TYR A 161 1.62 11.77 23.75
N ILE A 162 0.93 10.64 23.78
CA ILE A 162 -0.33 10.47 24.52
C ILE A 162 -0.07 10.43 26.05
N GLN A 163 1.11 10.00 26.47
CA GLN A 163 1.40 9.71 27.89
C GLN A 163 1.93 10.90 28.71
N PHE A 164 2.28 12.03 28.09
CA PHE A 164 2.87 13.16 28.81
C PHE A 164 1.85 14.28 29.05
N PRO A 165 1.62 14.69 30.31
CA PRO A 165 0.79 15.85 30.60
C PRO A 165 1.39 17.09 29.91
N PHE A 166 0.53 17.98 29.42
CA PHE A 166 0.83 19.19 28.66
C PHE A 166 2.00 20.01 29.24
N ASP A 167 3.23 19.65 28.90
CA ASP A 167 4.43 20.45 29.09
C ASP A 167 4.59 21.32 27.84
N ASP A 168 4.36 22.62 27.99
CA ASP A 168 4.47 23.61 26.91
C ASP A 168 5.85 23.59 26.20
N LEU A 169 6.90 23.07 26.86
CA LEU A 169 8.25 22.96 26.30
C LEU A 169 8.50 21.67 25.51
N LEU A 170 7.64 20.66 25.64
CA LEU A 170 7.81 19.36 25.01
C LEU A 170 7.89 19.45 23.46
N PRO A 171 7.02 20.22 22.76
CA PRO A 171 7.09 20.34 21.30
C PRO A 171 8.44 20.89 20.80
N HIS A 172 9.01 21.86 21.52
CA HIS A 172 10.29 22.48 21.15
C HIS A 172 11.46 21.52 21.33
N ARG A 173 11.46 20.73 22.42
CA ARG A 173 12.48 19.71 22.66
C ARG A 173 12.44 18.61 21.60
N LEU A 174 11.24 18.14 21.26
CA LEU A 174 11.02 17.14 20.24
C LEU A 174 11.47 17.63 18.86
N LEU A 175 11.13 18.86 18.49
CA LEU A 175 11.60 19.46 17.24
C LEU A 175 13.14 19.46 17.17
N LYS A 176 13.81 19.86 18.26
CA LYS A 176 15.27 19.85 18.34
C LYS A 176 15.86 18.43 18.23
N GLN A 177 15.23 17.43 18.86
CA GLN A 177 15.64 16.02 18.73
C GLN A 177 15.46 15.50 17.30
N ARG A 178 14.32 15.81 16.67
CA ARG A 178 14.04 15.43 15.28
C ARG A 178 15.06 16.04 14.33
N MET A 179 15.32 17.34 14.45
CA MET A 179 16.34 18.03 13.65
C MET A 179 17.72 17.41 13.85
N ALA A 180 18.14 17.16 15.09
CA ALA A 180 19.45 16.56 15.37
C ALA A 180 19.64 15.18 14.71
N ILE A 181 18.56 14.41 14.53
CA ILE A 181 18.60 13.11 13.85
C ILE A 181 18.61 13.26 12.34
N LEU A 182 17.92 14.26 11.79
CA LEU A 182 17.92 14.51 10.35
C LEU A 182 19.23 15.14 9.87
N ASP A 183 19.84 16.01 10.70
CA ASP A 183 21.09 16.72 10.40
C ASP A 183 22.31 15.78 10.23
N VAL A 184 22.20 14.51 10.61
CA VAL A 184 23.27 13.51 10.39
C VAL A 184 23.33 13.00 8.94
N TYR A 185 22.25 13.18 8.17
CA TYR A 185 22.17 12.69 6.80
C TYR A 185 22.63 13.75 5.79
N PRO A 186 23.36 13.35 4.73
CA PRO A 186 23.60 14.21 3.59
C PRO A 186 22.29 14.73 2.96
N THR A 187 22.34 15.89 2.33
CA THR A 187 21.17 16.50 1.68
C THR A 187 20.48 15.54 0.71
N GLU A 188 21.22 14.89 -0.20
CA GLU A 188 20.66 13.94 -1.17
C GLU A 188 19.83 12.82 -0.50
N GLU A 189 20.31 12.33 0.64
CA GLU A 189 19.65 11.27 1.39
C GLU A 189 18.40 11.75 2.14
N LEU A 190 18.37 13.02 2.55
CA LEU A 190 17.16 13.67 3.06
C LEU A 190 16.12 13.86 1.96
N LEU A 191 16.53 14.10 0.71
CA LEU A 191 15.62 14.16 -0.43
C LEU A 191 14.95 12.80 -0.68
N GLU A 192 15.73 11.71 -0.63
CA GLU A 192 15.21 10.35 -0.74
C GLU A 192 14.21 10.03 0.39
N LEU A 193 14.55 10.38 1.63
CA LEU A 193 13.69 10.17 2.79
C LEU A 193 12.36 10.92 2.64
N SER A 194 12.41 12.20 2.27
CA SER A 194 11.22 13.00 1.99
C SER A 194 10.35 12.38 0.90
N SER A 195 10.95 11.96 -0.23
CA SER A 195 10.18 11.37 -1.33
C SER A 195 9.40 10.13 -0.89
N VAL A 196 9.98 9.33 0.00
CA VAL A 196 9.30 8.19 0.61
C VAL A 196 8.20 8.61 1.59
N VAL A 197 8.44 9.64 2.42
CA VAL A 197 7.43 10.16 3.34
C VAL A 197 6.23 10.75 2.60
N GLU A 198 6.45 11.51 1.53
CA GLU A 198 5.38 12.04 0.67
C GLU A 198 4.58 10.90 0.01
N PHE A 199 5.27 9.86 -0.46
CA PHE A 199 4.61 8.66 -0.97
C PHE A 199 3.72 8.03 0.10
N VAL A 200 4.24 7.79 1.31
CA VAL A 200 3.46 7.21 2.40
C VAL A 200 2.28 8.10 2.76
N ARG A 201 2.45 9.43 2.79
CA ARG A 201 1.33 10.38 2.99
C ARG A 201 0.27 10.23 1.91
N SER A 202 0.68 10.15 0.63
CA SER A 202 -0.26 9.96 -0.47
C SER A 202 -1.06 8.66 -0.35
N MET A 203 -0.46 7.59 0.21
CA MET A 203 -1.17 6.35 0.53
C MET A 203 -2.22 6.57 1.62
N LEU A 204 -1.89 7.35 2.65
CA LEU A 204 -2.78 7.65 3.77
C LEU A 204 -3.91 8.62 3.37
N ASP A 205 -3.64 9.58 2.49
CA ASP A 205 -4.64 10.50 1.93
C ASP A 205 -5.76 9.75 1.19
N VAL A 206 -5.44 8.60 0.60
CA VAL A 206 -6.45 7.74 0.01
C VAL A 206 -7.40 7.23 1.08
N ALA A 207 -6.91 6.78 2.24
CA ALA A 207 -7.76 6.35 3.36
C ALA A 207 -8.52 7.51 4.03
N LYS A 208 -7.91 8.70 4.14
CA LYS A 208 -8.56 9.93 4.64
C LYS A 208 -9.84 10.26 3.88
N LYS A 209 -9.87 10.06 2.55
CA LYS A 209 -11.09 10.25 1.75
C LYS A 209 -12.23 9.32 2.17
N TYR A 210 -11.94 8.21 2.84
CA TYR A 210 -12.94 7.31 3.37
C TYR A 210 -13.39 7.75 4.76
N THR A 211 -12.48 8.06 5.67
CA THR A 211 -12.88 8.31 7.05
C THR A 211 -13.32 9.75 7.30
N GLY A 212 -12.76 10.72 6.58
CA GLY A 212 -13.00 12.15 6.76
C GLY A 212 -12.02 12.82 7.72
N ASP A 213 -11.30 12.04 8.53
CA ASP A 213 -10.41 12.55 9.58
C ASP A 213 -9.00 12.85 9.08
N ASP A 214 -8.42 13.96 9.54
CA ASP A 214 -7.05 14.37 9.22
C ASP A 214 -6.01 13.75 10.16
N LEU A 215 -5.88 12.42 10.12
CA LEU A 215 -4.94 11.68 10.97
C LEU A 215 -3.58 11.44 10.32
N ASN A 216 -3.23 12.15 9.25
CA ASN A 216 -2.04 11.84 8.44
C ASN A 216 -0.75 11.85 9.24
N GLU A 217 -0.49 12.88 10.05
CA GLU A 217 0.74 12.96 10.86
C GLU A 217 0.79 11.88 11.94
N PHE A 218 -0.36 11.60 12.56
CA PHE A 218 -0.51 10.51 13.50
C PHE A 218 -0.18 9.16 12.83
N LEU A 219 -0.76 8.90 11.67
CA LEU A 219 -0.57 7.67 10.90
C LEU A 219 0.86 7.53 10.38
N LEU A 220 1.52 8.61 9.97
CA LEU A 220 2.92 8.61 9.57
C LEU A 220 3.85 8.16 10.70
N SER A 221 3.55 8.50 11.95
CA SER A 221 4.35 8.06 13.10
C SER A 221 4.31 6.55 13.35
N THR A 222 3.30 5.83 12.80
CA THR A 222 3.23 4.36 12.86
C THR A 222 4.24 3.68 11.92
N GLY A 223 4.88 4.48 11.06
CA GLY A 223 5.90 4.03 10.12
C GLY A 223 5.35 3.20 8.96
N PRO A 224 6.24 2.58 8.18
CA PRO A 224 5.85 1.84 6.96
C PRO A 224 4.86 0.70 7.21
N SER A 225 4.96 0.01 8.36
CA SER A 225 4.05 -1.10 8.69
C SER A 225 2.62 -0.62 8.89
N GLY A 226 2.41 0.44 9.66
CA GLY A 226 1.07 0.96 9.89
C GLY A 226 0.47 1.57 8.62
N ALA A 227 1.27 2.29 7.83
CA ALA A 227 0.82 2.81 6.55
C ALA A 227 0.42 1.69 5.56
N LEU A 228 1.19 0.61 5.49
CA LEU A 228 0.83 -0.55 4.65
C LEU A 228 -0.47 -1.21 5.11
N MET A 229 -0.71 -1.30 6.42
CA MET A 229 -1.98 -1.81 6.95
C MET A 229 -3.15 -0.91 6.55
N VAL A 230 -3.04 0.40 6.76
CA VAL A 230 -4.08 1.37 6.36
C VAL A 230 -4.38 1.25 4.87
N TRP A 231 -3.35 1.16 4.02
CA TRP A 231 -3.50 0.98 2.58
C TRP A 231 -4.18 -0.34 2.21
N LYS A 232 -3.80 -1.45 2.85
CA LYS A 232 -4.35 -2.78 2.54
C LYS A 232 -5.84 -2.88 2.91
N TYR A 233 -6.24 -2.24 4.00
CA TYR A 233 -7.60 -2.35 4.54
C TYR A 233 -8.47 -1.12 4.26
N TRP A 234 -7.91 -0.08 3.63
CA TRP A 234 -8.59 1.18 3.34
C TRP A 234 -9.23 1.83 4.56
N ASN A 235 -8.67 1.55 5.74
CA ASN A 235 -9.28 1.84 7.01
C ASN A 235 -8.19 1.93 8.08
N TYR A 236 -8.13 3.04 8.81
CA TYR A 236 -7.16 3.19 9.90
C TYR A 236 -7.59 2.49 11.20
N TYR A 237 -8.86 2.09 11.35
CA TYR A 237 -9.34 1.36 12.53
C TYR A 237 -8.59 0.04 12.74
N VAL A 238 -7.94 -0.50 11.71
CA VAL A 238 -7.01 -1.64 11.84
C VAL A 238 -5.81 -1.36 12.75
N LEU A 239 -5.62 -0.10 13.13
CA LEU A 239 -4.60 0.36 14.08
C LEU A 239 -5.16 0.60 15.48
N GLU A 240 -6.47 0.46 15.74
CA GLU A 240 -7.06 0.63 17.09
C GLU A 240 -6.41 -0.30 18.11
N ASP A 241 -6.11 -1.55 17.74
CA ASP A 241 -5.40 -2.49 18.63
C ASP A 241 -3.96 -2.05 18.94
N ARG A 242 -3.41 -1.11 18.18
CA ARG A 242 -2.03 -0.60 18.30
C ARG A 242 -1.96 0.79 18.91
N VAL A 243 -3.06 1.52 18.87
CA VAL A 243 -3.14 2.93 19.21
C VAL A 243 -4.44 3.19 19.93
N ASP A 244 -4.32 3.81 21.10
CA ASP A 244 -5.46 4.37 21.81
C ASP A 244 -5.96 5.64 21.09
N LEU A 245 -6.83 5.46 20.09
CA LEU A 245 -7.36 6.55 19.27
C LEU A 245 -8.32 7.47 20.03
N GLU A 246 -8.86 7.03 21.18
CA GLU A 246 -9.77 7.82 22.01
C GLU A 246 -9.09 9.08 22.60
N PHE A 247 -7.76 9.12 22.63
CA PHE A 247 -6.98 10.23 23.20
C PHE A 247 -6.37 11.18 22.17
N VAL A 248 -6.63 10.99 20.87
CA VAL A 248 -6.17 11.94 19.84
C VAL A 248 -7.16 13.11 19.80
N GLU A 249 -7.07 14.02 20.77
CA GLU A 249 -7.76 15.32 20.71
C GLU A 249 -7.21 16.14 19.52
N GLU A 250 -8.10 16.79 18.75
CA GLU A 250 -7.77 17.53 17.51
C GLU A 250 -6.67 18.60 17.65
N GLU A 251 -6.29 19.00 18.88
CA GLU A 251 -5.36 20.10 19.14
C GLU A 251 -3.88 19.70 19.30
N VAL A 252 -3.53 18.41 19.40
CA VAL A 252 -2.14 17.97 19.60
C VAL A 252 -1.59 17.28 18.35
N ILE A 253 -1.58 18.00 17.21
CA ILE A 253 -0.82 17.56 16.03
C ILE A 253 0.66 17.83 16.32
N PRO A 254 1.52 16.80 16.49
CA PRO A 254 2.94 17.03 16.71
C PRO A 254 3.50 17.83 15.52
N PRO A 255 4.31 18.89 15.72
CA PRO A 255 4.87 19.66 14.60
C PRO A 255 5.62 18.73 13.66
N GLY A 256 4.98 18.43 12.53
CA GLY A 256 5.28 17.27 11.70
C GLY A 256 6.58 17.37 10.94
N MET A 257 6.97 16.27 10.30
CA MET A 257 8.04 16.27 9.29
C MET A 257 7.71 17.17 8.08
N VAL A 258 6.43 17.56 7.92
CA VAL A 258 5.85 18.23 6.75
C VAL A 258 6.55 19.52 6.38
N ASP A 259 6.77 20.41 7.36
CA ASP A 259 7.36 21.71 7.06
C ASP A 259 8.83 21.57 6.64
N TYR A 260 9.54 20.59 7.21
CA TYR A 260 10.95 20.34 6.91
C TYR A 260 11.18 19.77 5.50
N PHE A 261 10.18 19.08 4.93
CA PHE A 261 10.28 18.44 3.62
C PHE A 261 9.42 19.09 2.52
N SER A 262 8.82 20.26 2.81
CA SER A 262 7.89 20.98 1.93
C SER A 262 8.50 21.56 0.64
N THR A 263 9.83 21.55 0.49
CA THR A 263 10.49 21.97 -0.77
C THR A 263 10.34 20.91 -1.88
N PRO A 264 10.32 21.27 -3.17
CA PRO A 264 10.24 20.29 -4.25
C PRO A 264 11.55 19.51 -4.33
N LEU A 265 11.55 18.28 -3.82
CA LEU A 265 12.77 17.49 -3.67
C LEU A 265 13.03 16.60 -4.90
N GLN A 266 14.31 16.32 -5.14
CA GLN A 266 14.78 15.47 -6.22
C GLN A 266 14.22 14.05 -6.01
N LYS A 267 13.59 13.50 -7.05
CA LYS A 267 12.85 12.23 -6.97
C LYS A 267 13.83 11.07 -6.77
N VAL A 268 13.42 10.05 -6.00
CA VAL A 268 14.08 8.72 -5.99
C VAL A 268 14.19 8.17 -7.42
N LEU A 269 13.23 8.53 -8.27
CA LEU A 269 13.08 8.08 -9.64
C LEU A 269 13.88 8.94 -10.63
N GLU A 270 14.55 8.27 -11.56
CA GLU A 270 15.31 8.90 -12.65
C GLU A 270 14.46 9.07 -13.92
N GLU A 271 13.63 8.06 -14.23
CA GLU A 271 12.75 8.03 -15.39
C GLU A 271 11.35 7.51 -15.02
N LEU A 272 10.32 8.10 -15.66
CA LEU A 272 8.90 7.78 -15.46
C LEU A 272 8.30 7.13 -16.70
N ASN A 273 7.72 5.94 -16.55
CA ASN A 273 7.05 5.21 -17.63
C ASN A 273 5.60 5.69 -17.76
N GLY A 274 5.29 6.33 -18.89
CA GLY A 274 3.94 6.77 -19.19
C GLY A 274 3.53 8.09 -18.55
N GLU A 275 4.48 8.96 -18.17
CA GLU A 275 4.20 10.31 -17.67
C GLU A 275 3.39 11.15 -18.68
N ASN A 276 3.58 10.90 -19.98
CA ASN A 276 2.89 11.61 -21.06
C ASN A 276 1.68 10.85 -21.61
N ASP A 277 1.25 9.79 -20.94
CA ASP A 277 0.13 8.99 -21.43
C ASP A 277 -1.18 9.79 -21.35
N CYS A 278 -2.04 9.53 -22.33
CA CYS A 278 -3.32 10.20 -22.47
C CYS A 278 -4.47 9.22 -22.23
N CYS A 279 -5.59 9.76 -21.75
CA CYS A 279 -6.83 8.99 -21.64
C CYS A 279 -7.26 8.49 -23.02
N SER A 280 -7.44 7.18 -23.15
CA SER A 280 -7.80 6.53 -24.41
C SER A 280 -9.15 6.98 -24.95
N GLN A 281 -10.02 7.50 -24.08
CA GLN A 281 -11.35 8.00 -24.47
C GLN A 281 -11.37 9.48 -24.83
N CYS A 282 -10.81 10.35 -23.99
CA CYS A 282 -10.92 11.81 -24.20
C CYS A 282 -9.63 12.50 -24.62
N GLY A 283 -8.52 11.77 -24.73
CA GLY A 283 -7.21 12.31 -25.11
C GLY A 283 -6.56 13.22 -24.05
N ALA A 284 -7.18 13.42 -22.89
CA ALA A 284 -6.62 14.26 -21.84
C ALA A 284 -5.30 13.66 -21.31
N PRO A 285 -4.21 14.45 -21.26
CA PRO A 285 -2.95 14.00 -20.66
C PRO A 285 -3.13 13.92 -19.14
N ASP A 286 -2.87 12.75 -18.58
CA ASP A 286 -2.99 12.49 -17.13
C ASP A 286 -1.88 11.54 -16.63
N GLY A 287 -1.09 10.96 -17.56
CA GLY A 287 0.11 10.20 -17.26
C GLY A 287 -0.12 9.06 -16.25
N LEU A 288 0.56 9.14 -15.12
CA LEU A 288 0.45 8.20 -14.00
C LEU A 288 -0.89 8.27 -13.26
N GLY A 289 -1.67 9.34 -13.45
CA GLY A 289 -3.03 9.51 -12.93
C GLY A 289 -4.10 8.70 -13.68
N LEU A 290 -3.76 8.11 -14.83
CA LEU A 290 -4.66 7.26 -15.59
C LEU A 290 -4.93 5.91 -14.89
N TYR A 291 -6.12 5.37 -15.13
CA TYR A 291 -6.57 4.10 -14.62
C TYR A 291 -6.57 3.03 -15.71
N CYS A 292 -6.05 1.85 -15.39
CA CYS A 292 -6.00 0.66 -16.23
C CYS A 292 -6.28 -0.59 -15.39
N GLU A 293 -6.40 -1.75 -16.03
CA GLU A 293 -6.67 -3.02 -15.35
C GLU A 293 -5.73 -3.31 -14.17
N ALA A 294 -4.47 -2.89 -14.25
CA ALA A 294 -3.53 -3.08 -13.15
C ALA A 294 -3.89 -2.29 -11.90
N ASN A 295 -4.59 -1.15 -12.01
CA ASN A 295 -4.77 -0.16 -10.95
C ASN A 295 -6.21 0.26 -10.62
N TRP A 296 -7.23 -0.40 -11.17
CA TRP A 296 -8.62 -0.03 -10.89
C TRP A 296 -9.01 -0.09 -9.41
N HIS A 297 -8.45 -1.01 -8.62
CA HIS A 297 -8.64 -1.01 -7.16
C HIS A 297 -8.31 0.32 -6.48
N ARG A 298 -7.54 1.21 -7.12
CA ARG A 298 -7.22 2.55 -6.60
C ARG A 298 -8.26 3.62 -6.93
N PHE A 299 -9.29 3.27 -7.68
CA PHE A 299 -10.28 4.23 -8.15
C PHE A 299 -10.97 4.91 -6.96
N PRO A 300 -10.88 6.24 -6.82
CA PRO A 300 -11.19 6.96 -5.57
C PRO A 300 -12.69 7.11 -5.31
N SER A 301 -13.53 6.33 -5.97
CA SER A 301 -14.98 6.38 -5.81
C SER A 301 -15.44 5.16 -5.06
N ARG A 302 -16.13 5.38 -3.92
CA ARG A 302 -16.89 4.31 -3.30
C ARG A 302 -17.96 3.83 -4.26
N LEU A 303 -18.14 2.52 -4.34
CA LEU A 303 -19.16 1.87 -5.16
C LEU A 303 -20.55 2.45 -4.88
N ARG A 304 -20.83 2.82 -3.61
CA ARG A 304 -22.11 3.46 -3.22
C ARG A 304 -22.38 4.79 -3.93
N TYR A 305 -21.34 5.49 -4.39
CA TYR A 305 -21.47 6.75 -5.13
C TYR A 305 -21.47 6.54 -6.64
N LEU A 306 -21.36 5.31 -7.12
CA LEU A 306 -21.50 4.95 -8.53
C LEU A 306 -22.94 4.58 -8.88
N LEU A 307 -23.80 4.35 -7.89
CA LEU A 307 -25.23 4.22 -8.16
C LEU A 307 -25.78 5.58 -8.59
N ARG A 308 -26.53 5.58 -9.69
CA ARG A 308 -27.27 6.76 -10.16
C ARG A 308 -28.13 7.34 -9.04
N VAL A 309 -28.20 8.67 -8.99
CA VAL A 309 -28.78 9.44 -7.87
C VAL A 309 -30.14 8.92 -7.40
N ASN A 310 -31.05 8.57 -8.32
CA ASN A 310 -32.38 8.11 -7.95
C ASN A 310 -32.38 6.68 -7.35
N LEU A 311 -31.46 5.79 -7.78
CA LEU A 311 -31.27 4.47 -7.19
C LEU A 311 -30.72 4.56 -5.76
N CYS A 312 -29.87 5.55 -5.47
CA CYS A 312 -29.41 5.82 -4.10
C CYS A 312 -30.56 6.21 -3.15
N SER A 313 -31.69 6.69 -3.70
CA SER A 313 -32.86 7.06 -2.90
C SER A 313 -33.83 5.89 -2.67
N ASN A 314 -33.66 4.79 -3.40
CA ASN A 314 -34.45 3.56 -3.23
C ASN A 314 -33.88 2.77 -2.04
N THR A 315 -34.59 2.71 -0.93
CA THR A 315 -34.04 2.16 0.33
C THR A 315 -33.71 0.66 0.23
N THR A 316 -34.52 -0.09 -0.50
CA THR A 316 -34.39 -1.54 -0.69
C THR A 316 -33.19 -1.88 -1.56
N ILE A 317 -33.02 -1.18 -2.69
CA ILE A 317 -31.87 -1.35 -3.57
C ILE A 317 -30.60 -0.82 -2.92
N SER A 318 -30.62 0.41 -2.40
CA SER A 318 -29.43 1.07 -1.85
C SER A 318 -28.90 0.34 -0.62
N HIS A 319 -29.75 -0.18 0.27
CA HIS A 319 -29.30 -0.92 1.44
C HIS A 319 -28.61 -2.24 1.04
N SER A 320 -29.26 -3.05 0.21
CA SER A 320 -28.69 -4.32 -0.26
C SER A 320 -27.41 -4.12 -1.09
N PHE A 321 -27.39 -3.08 -1.93
CA PHE A 321 -26.18 -2.70 -2.66
C PHE A 321 -25.07 -2.26 -1.72
N PHE A 322 -25.38 -1.42 -0.72
CA PHE A 322 -24.39 -0.89 0.22
C PHE A 322 -23.72 -2.01 1.03
N GLU A 323 -24.48 -3.00 1.50
CA GLU A 323 -23.90 -4.15 2.19
C GLU A 323 -22.93 -4.95 1.29
N LYS A 324 -23.30 -5.17 0.03
CA LYS A 324 -22.44 -5.87 -0.94
C LYS A 324 -21.21 -5.02 -1.31
N ALA A 325 -21.42 -3.72 -1.54
CA ALA A 325 -20.37 -2.75 -1.85
C ALA A 325 -19.33 -2.68 -0.75
N LEU A 326 -19.75 -2.60 0.52
CA LEU A 326 -18.83 -2.62 1.66
C LEU A 326 -17.98 -3.89 1.72
N LYS A 327 -18.57 -5.05 1.43
CA LYS A 327 -17.82 -6.33 1.39
C LYS A 327 -16.79 -6.34 0.28
N LEU A 328 -17.15 -5.82 -0.90
CA LEU A 328 -16.26 -5.76 -2.07
C LEU A 328 -15.14 -4.73 -1.91
N GLU A 329 -15.44 -3.54 -1.38
CA GLU A 329 -14.45 -2.48 -1.13
C GLU A 329 -13.35 -2.95 -0.16
N CYS A 330 -13.68 -3.88 0.74
CA CYS A 330 -12.73 -4.47 1.70
C CYS A 330 -12.06 -5.76 1.19
N SER A 331 -12.32 -6.20 -0.05
CA SER A 331 -11.83 -7.48 -0.57
C SER A 331 -10.99 -7.34 -1.84
N ALA A 332 -10.23 -8.39 -2.16
CA ALA A 332 -9.50 -8.48 -3.42
C ALA A 332 -10.43 -8.61 -4.65
N GLU A 333 -11.72 -8.81 -4.44
CA GLU A 333 -12.73 -9.02 -5.48
C GLU A 333 -13.14 -7.71 -6.17
N LEU A 334 -12.76 -6.54 -5.63
CA LEU A 334 -13.03 -5.25 -6.27
C LEU A 334 -12.48 -5.17 -7.71
N ASN A 335 -11.29 -5.73 -7.96
CA ASN A 335 -10.74 -5.80 -9.33
C ASN A 335 -11.54 -6.77 -10.22
N ALA A 336 -12.10 -7.84 -9.66
CA ALA A 336 -12.94 -8.77 -10.39
C ALA A 336 -14.24 -8.08 -10.81
N LEU A 337 -14.88 -7.34 -9.90
CA LEU A 337 -16.04 -6.48 -10.21
C LEU A 337 -15.75 -5.57 -11.40
N TYR A 338 -14.64 -4.82 -11.38
CA TYR A 338 -14.32 -3.92 -12.49
C TYR A 338 -14.12 -4.69 -13.81
N GLY A 339 -13.49 -5.86 -13.76
CA GLY A 339 -13.39 -6.77 -14.92
C GLY A 339 -14.76 -7.21 -15.45
N ASP A 340 -15.71 -7.51 -14.57
CA ASP A 340 -17.07 -7.88 -14.92
C ASP A 340 -17.82 -6.70 -15.57
N LEU A 341 -17.66 -5.47 -15.07
CA LEU A 341 -18.24 -4.28 -15.70
C LEU A 341 -17.79 -4.12 -17.16
N PHE A 342 -16.52 -4.39 -17.47
CA PHE A 342 -16.02 -4.38 -18.85
C PHE A 342 -16.61 -5.47 -19.74
N THR A 343 -17.08 -6.57 -19.15
CA THR A 343 -17.75 -7.67 -19.87
C THR A 343 -19.21 -7.29 -20.21
N LEU A 344 -19.85 -6.44 -19.41
CA LEU A 344 -21.23 -5.99 -19.61
C LEU A 344 -21.41 -4.92 -20.71
N ARG A 345 -20.31 -4.36 -21.25
CA ARG A 345 -20.38 -3.21 -22.18
C ARG A 345 -21.15 -3.48 -23.48
N ASN A 346 -21.08 -4.71 -24.00
CA ASN A 346 -21.52 -5.02 -25.37
C ASN A 346 -23.04 -5.20 -25.49
N ASP A 347 -23.74 -5.42 -24.38
CA ASP A 347 -25.12 -5.88 -24.45
C ASP A 347 -26.15 -4.74 -24.36
N THR A 348 -25.74 -3.56 -23.89
CA THR A 348 -26.72 -2.50 -23.52
C THR A 348 -26.27 -1.06 -23.76
N THR A 349 -24.99 -0.79 -24.04
CA THR A 349 -24.45 0.59 -24.07
C THR A 349 -23.46 0.81 -25.22
N PRO A 350 -23.94 0.97 -26.48
CA PRO A 350 -23.08 1.09 -27.67
C PRO A 350 -22.03 2.21 -27.62
N ALA A 351 -22.28 3.24 -26.80
CA ALA A 351 -21.32 4.33 -26.56
C ALA A 351 -19.96 3.87 -25.98
N PHE A 352 -19.88 2.63 -25.48
CA PHE A 352 -18.68 2.05 -24.89
C PHE A 352 -18.10 0.88 -25.69
N ASP A 353 -18.59 0.60 -26.90
CA ASP A 353 -18.12 -0.54 -27.72
C ASP A 353 -16.61 -0.48 -28.02
N ALA A 354 -16.07 0.73 -28.17
CA ALA A 354 -14.65 0.97 -28.42
C ALA A 354 -13.77 0.90 -27.16
N TRP A 355 -14.35 0.70 -25.97
CA TRP A 355 -13.59 0.69 -24.72
C TRP A 355 -12.90 -0.66 -24.52
N GLU A 356 -11.59 -0.66 -24.51
CA GLU A 356 -10.80 -1.85 -24.21
C GLU A 356 -10.46 -1.95 -22.71
N ARG A 357 -10.50 -3.18 -22.18
CA ARG A 357 -10.17 -3.50 -20.80
C ARG A 357 -8.70 -3.13 -20.46
N SER A 358 -7.80 -3.36 -21.40
CA SER A 358 -6.36 -3.08 -21.28
C SER A 358 -5.98 -1.62 -21.48
N ALA A 359 -6.90 -0.76 -21.91
CA ALA A 359 -6.62 0.65 -22.17
C ALA A 359 -6.55 1.47 -20.87
N SER A 360 -6.01 2.69 -20.98
CA SER A 360 -5.87 3.63 -19.86
C SER A 360 -6.90 4.76 -19.95
N TYR A 361 -7.59 5.07 -18.85
CA TYR A 361 -8.67 6.05 -18.78
C TYR A 361 -8.47 7.04 -17.63
N CYS A 362 -8.75 8.33 -17.84
CA CYS A 362 -8.76 9.29 -16.73
C CYS A 362 -9.94 9.02 -15.78
N GLN A 363 -9.84 9.52 -14.55
CA GLN A 363 -10.85 9.30 -13.50
C GLN A 363 -12.27 9.62 -13.98
N ARG A 364 -12.45 10.75 -14.68
CA ARG A 364 -13.77 11.21 -15.16
C ARG A 364 -14.40 10.25 -16.16
N CYS A 365 -13.60 9.77 -17.13
CA CYS A 365 -14.09 8.81 -18.12
C CYS A 365 -14.46 7.50 -17.43
N LEU A 366 -13.57 6.96 -16.59
CA LEU A 366 -13.83 5.70 -15.91
C LEU A 366 -15.01 5.78 -14.94
N TYR A 367 -15.20 6.91 -14.24
CA TYR A 367 -16.38 7.16 -13.42
C TYR A 367 -17.67 7.03 -14.22
N ARG A 368 -17.74 7.72 -15.37
CA ARG A 368 -18.90 7.64 -16.27
C ARG A 368 -19.15 6.21 -16.73
N PHE A 369 -18.09 5.47 -17.08
CA PHE A 369 -18.23 4.07 -17.46
C PHE A 369 -18.83 3.24 -16.32
N PHE A 370 -18.30 3.35 -15.10
CA PHE A 370 -18.82 2.58 -13.97
C PHE A 370 -20.25 2.98 -13.57
N ASP A 371 -20.59 4.26 -13.56
CA ASP A 371 -21.96 4.76 -13.29
C ASP A 371 -23.00 4.15 -14.25
N GLU A 372 -22.63 3.98 -15.52
CA GLU A 372 -23.52 3.40 -16.54
C GLU A 372 -23.72 1.87 -16.40
N HIS A 373 -22.79 1.15 -15.77
CA HIS A 373 -22.80 -0.33 -15.76
C HIS A 373 -23.00 -0.95 -14.37
N ILE A 374 -22.71 -0.23 -13.28
CA ILE A 374 -22.71 -0.82 -11.93
C ILE A 374 -24.08 -1.36 -11.51
N TRP A 375 -25.17 -0.71 -11.93
CA TRP A 375 -26.52 -1.15 -11.63
C TRP A 375 -26.92 -2.41 -12.44
N ILE A 376 -26.36 -2.59 -13.64
CA ILE A 376 -26.55 -3.79 -14.48
C ILE A 376 -25.85 -4.99 -13.83
N TRP A 377 -24.61 -4.78 -13.39
CA TRP A 377 -23.89 -5.80 -12.62
C TRP A 377 -24.68 -6.19 -11.38
N PHE A 378 -25.19 -5.21 -10.63
CA PHE A 378 -25.95 -5.49 -9.42
C PHE A 378 -27.26 -6.24 -9.69
N LEU A 379 -27.97 -5.91 -10.79
CA LEU A 379 -29.12 -6.68 -11.24
C LEU A 379 -28.75 -8.16 -11.47
N ASN A 380 -27.67 -8.41 -12.22
CA ASN A 380 -27.23 -9.77 -12.54
C ASN A 380 -26.85 -10.55 -11.28
N GLU A 381 -26.13 -9.92 -10.36
CA GLU A 381 -25.80 -10.52 -9.06
C GLU A 381 -27.06 -10.95 -8.30
N ARG A 382 -28.05 -10.06 -8.18
CA ARG A 382 -29.30 -10.40 -7.48
C ARG A 382 -30.04 -11.55 -8.15
N VAL A 383 -30.12 -11.53 -9.49
CA VAL A 383 -30.76 -12.63 -10.24
C VAL A 383 -30.03 -13.95 -10.02
N ASN A 384 -28.69 -13.94 -10.01
CA ASN A 384 -27.87 -15.12 -9.71
C ASN A 384 -28.07 -15.63 -8.27
N GLU A 385 -28.36 -14.73 -7.32
CA GLU A 385 -28.74 -15.06 -5.94
C GLU A 385 -30.21 -15.56 -5.81
N GLY A 386 -30.93 -15.69 -6.93
CA GLY A 386 -32.31 -16.21 -6.99
C GLY A 386 -33.39 -15.14 -6.87
N TRP A 387 -33.03 -13.85 -6.89
CA TRP A 387 -34.02 -12.77 -6.93
C TRP A 387 -34.76 -12.76 -8.27
N THR A 388 -36.09 -12.77 -8.21
CA THR A 388 -36.94 -12.59 -9.39
C THR A 388 -37.38 -11.12 -9.44
N PRO A 389 -36.89 -10.31 -10.41
CA PRO A 389 -37.28 -8.91 -10.50
C PRO A 389 -38.79 -8.79 -10.76
N PRO A 390 -39.48 -7.86 -10.07
CA PRO A 390 -40.87 -7.53 -10.42
C PRO A 390 -40.94 -6.82 -11.78
N GLU A 391 -42.13 -6.40 -12.18
CA GLU A 391 -42.33 -5.68 -13.44
C GLU A 391 -41.49 -4.39 -13.48
N ASN A 392 -40.80 -4.16 -14.59
CA ASN A 392 -39.97 -2.98 -14.80
C ASN A 392 -40.78 -1.69 -14.66
N CYS A 393 -40.24 -0.73 -13.92
CA CYS A 393 -40.77 0.63 -13.89
C CYS A 393 -40.56 1.29 -15.27
N PRO A 394 -41.57 1.96 -15.86
CA PRO A 394 -41.40 2.66 -17.13
C PRO A 394 -40.31 3.74 -17.11
N ASP A 395 -40.09 4.35 -15.94
CA ASP A 395 -39.03 5.35 -15.72
C ASP A 395 -37.69 4.72 -15.30
N GLY A 396 -37.64 3.40 -15.11
CA GLY A 396 -36.42 2.65 -14.76
C GLY A 396 -35.64 3.23 -13.59
N PHE A 397 -34.32 3.26 -13.71
CA PHE A 397 -33.43 3.85 -12.71
C PHE A 397 -33.61 5.37 -12.55
N ASP A 398 -34.30 6.06 -13.47
CA ASP A 398 -34.59 7.49 -13.39
C ASP A 398 -35.93 7.80 -12.68
N CYS A 399 -36.65 6.77 -12.21
CA CYS A 399 -37.92 6.94 -11.52
C CYS A 399 -37.77 7.83 -10.28
N ARG A 400 -38.59 8.88 -10.16
CA ARG A 400 -38.59 9.79 -9.00
C ARG A 400 -39.44 9.29 -7.82
N LEU A 401 -40.27 8.27 -8.05
CA LEU A 401 -41.17 7.70 -7.03
C LEU A 401 -40.44 6.69 -6.15
N GLN A 402 -39.36 6.06 -6.65
CA GLN A 402 -38.64 4.98 -5.97
C GLN A 402 -38.01 5.35 -4.61
N GLY A 403 -37.90 6.63 -4.26
CA GLY A 403 -37.47 7.09 -2.93
C GLY A 403 -38.53 7.92 -2.19
N LYS A 404 -39.76 7.96 -2.70
CA LYS A 404 -40.88 8.76 -2.14
C LYS A 404 -42.11 7.93 -1.83
N ASP A 405 -42.31 6.82 -2.55
CA ASP A 405 -43.43 5.92 -2.39
C ASP A 405 -42.90 4.50 -2.22
N ARG A 406 -42.96 4.02 -0.97
CA ARG A 406 -42.48 2.69 -0.60
C ARG A 406 -43.25 1.57 -1.28
N ALA A 407 -44.55 1.73 -1.53
CA ALA A 407 -45.34 0.71 -2.23
C ALA A 407 -44.84 0.59 -3.68
N HIS A 408 -44.62 1.73 -4.36
CA HIS A 408 -44.04 1.74 -5.70
C HIS A 408 -42.63 1.14 -5.74
N GLU A 409 -41.80 1.44 -4.74
CA GLU A 409 -40.45 0.88 -4.57
C GLU A 409 -40.47 -0.66 -4.49
N GLU A 410 -41.40 -1.23 -3.73
CA GLU A 410 -41.51 -2.68 -3.51
C GLU A 410 -42.17 -3.40 -4.71
N GLU A 411 -43.09 -2.74 -5.43
CA GLU A 411 -43.87 -3.35 -6.52
C GLU A 411 -43.19 -3.32 -7.90
N LYS A 412 -42.17 -2.47 -8.10
CA LYS A 412 -41.56 -2.24 -9.43
C LYS A 412 -40.05 -2.42 -9.41
N ASN A 413 -39.50 -2.92 -10.52
CA ASN A 413 -38.06 -3.01 -10.69
C ASN A 413 -37.52 -1.68 -11.23
N HIS A 414 -36.59 -1.07 -10.49
CA HIS A 414 -35.88 0.15 -10.91
C HIS A 414 -34.47 -0.13 -11.44
N LEU A 415 -33.95 -1.35 -11.31
CA LEU A 415 -32.71 -1.79 -11.99
C LEU A 415 -33.03 -2.14 -13.45
N CYS A 416 -33.58 -1.19 -14.20
CA CYS A 416 -33.89 -1.34 -15.62
C CYS A 416 -33.78 0.01 -16.34
N PHE A 417 -33.67 -0.05 -17.67
CA PHE A 417 -33.68 1.16 -18.49
C PHE A 417 -35.06 1.82 -18.47
N PRO A 418 -35.12 3.17 -18.46
CA PRO A 418 -36.34 3.89 -18.79
C PRO A 418 -36.81 3.51 -20.21
N VAL A 419 -38.12 3.37 -20.42
CA VAL A 419 -38.70 2.98 -21.72
C VAL A 419 -38.31 3.96 -22.84
N ASN A 420 -38.12 5.24 -22.49
CA ASN A 420 -37.73 6.30 -23.43
C ASN A 420 -36.21 6.41 -23.66
N TYR A 421 -35.38 5.61 -22.99
CA TYR A 421 -33.92 5.72 -23.02
C TYR A 421 -33.32 5.43 -24.42
N VAL A 422 -33.95 4.54 -25.18
CA VAL A 422 -33.51 4.12 -26.52
C VAL A 422 -33.67 5.23 -27.57
N LEU A 423 -34.52 6.23 -27.32
CA LEU A 423 -34.84 7.27 -28.29
C LEU A 423 -33.88 8.48 -28.25
N SER A 424 -33.04 8.62 -27.23
CA SER A 424 -32.18 9.79 -27.01
C SER A 424 -30.69 9.53 -27.24
N SER A 425 -30.30 8.29 -27.52
CA SER A 425 -28.90 7.85 -27.63
C SER A 425 -28.46 7.48 -29.06
N ASN A 426 -29.36 7.66 -30.04
CA ASN A 426 -29.05 7.78 -31.47
C ASN A 426 -29.01 9.26 -31.87
#